data_AF-A0A0V0RYJ2-F1
#
_entry.id   AF-A0A0V0RYJ2-F1
#
_cell.length_a   1.000
_cell.length_b   1.000
_cell.length_c   1.000
_cell.angle_alpha   90.00
_cell.angle_beta   90.00
_cell.angle_gamma   90.00
#
_symmetry.space_group_name_H-M   'P 1'
#
loop_
_entity.id
_entity.type
_entity.pdbx_description
1 polymer ?
#
loop_
_entity_poly.entity_id
_entity_poly.type
_entity_poly.pdbx_seq_one_letter_code
_entity_poly.pdbx_strand_id
1 'polypeptide(L)'
;MSSSCALDYEQDFYYEEDKCGMVTSSRTVTLKKDANNLIGISIGGGAPNCPCVYLVQIFEDGPAFTDGNLESGDEIVRVNCVSVKGKTRSEVARMIQAAKDEVRIDFNKLHADPKQGKTLDIILKKVKHKIVENVSSDTADALGLSRAILCRDSLVKRLEELEKNTSTYKGLIYQMSSLLNAQFNMAEVYREFGDIFCEIGSREPHVSSAEAFMNFGQVHRGMEKRTLTMIELLRPTINDLNTFLNKAVPDTRLTLKKYLDAKFEYLSYCLKIKEMDDEEAAVAALQEILYRVETGNYEYRLMLRSRQEAKKRFSKLRSDVLVKLELLDQKRVQDIAYQLHRFVSVISQYHSECQAQMEPMRNLFPIEVDLSLVSFDYNPSGQLPADGEDEEENEIACNEQQLVDDDTNLIDISCLDVNDNCSSSSNADLLKF
;
A
#
# COMPACT_ATOMS: atom_id res chain seq x y z
N MET A 1 0.49 -68.82 61.44
CA MET A 1 -0.08 -68.57 60.10
C MET A 1 -0.52 -67.12 60.04
N SER A 2 0.41 -66.23 59.69
CA SER A 2 0.17 -64.79 59.51
C SER A 2 0.13 -64.52 58.01
N SER A 3 -1.06 -64.26 57.48
CA SER A 3 -1.25 -63.78 56.11
C SER A 3 -1.01 -62.27 56.12
N SER A 4 0.12 -61.83 55.56
CA SER A 4 0.36 -60.43 55.26
C SER A 4 -0.22 -60.12 53.88
N CYS A 5 -1.27 -59.31 53.84
CA CYS A 5 -1.70 -58.61 52.63
C CYS A 5 -0.55 -57.71 52.16
N ALA A 6 0.02 -58.01 50.99
CA ALA A 6 0.81 -57.07 50.24
C ALA A 6 -0.14 -55.98 49.70
N LEU A 7 0.08 -54.74 50.12
CA LEU A 7 -0.49 -53.57 49.47
C LEU A 7 0.41 -53.28 48.26
N ASP A 8 -0.12 -53.53 47.05
CA ASP A 8 0.46 -53.01 45.82
C ASP A 8 0.35 -51.48 45.83
N TYR A 9 1.46 -50.82 46.12
CA TYR A 9 1.64 -49.37 45.92
C TYR A 9 2.21 -49.15 44.51
N GLU A 10 1.39 -49.25 43.47
CA GLU A 10 1.70 -48.58 42.21
C GLU A 10 1.38 -47.09 42.39
N GLN A 11 2.39 -46.35 42.85
CA GLN A 11 2.33 -44.89 42.90
C GLN A 11 2.62 -44.38 41.48
N ASP A 12 1.57 -43.96 40.76
CA ASP A 12 1.68 -43.30 39.46
C ASP A 12 2.62 -42.09 39.57
N PHE A 13 3.89 -42.27 39.18
CA PHE A 13 4.93 -41.25 39.14
C PHE A 13 4.68 -40.26 37.98
N TYR A 14 3.69 -39.39 38.11
CA TYR A 14 3.66 -38.17 37.30
C TYR A 14 4.55 -37.12 38.00
N TYR A 15 5.53 -36.58 37.26
CA TYR A 15 6.32 -35.44 37.71
C TYR A 15 5.42 -34.25 38.09
N GLU A 16 5.89 -33.40 39.00
CA GLU A 16 5.20 -32.16 39.34
C GLU A 16 5.05 -31.29 38.07
N GLU A 17 3.86 -30.71 37.86
CA GLU A 17 3.58 -29.94 36.64
C GLU A 17 4.54 -28.74 36.51
N ASP A 18 5.25 -28.65 35.39
CA ASP A 18 6.05 -27.48 35.03
C ASP A 18 5.15 -26.45 34.34
N LYS A 19 4.62 -25.52 35.13
CA LYS A 19 3.70 -24.49 34.63
C LYS A 19 4.40 -23.35 33.88
N CYS A 20 5.73 -23.34 33.82
CA CYS A 20 6.53 -22.27 33.20
C CYS A 20 6.11 -20.85 33.62
N GLY A 21 5.68 -20.67 34.88
CA GLY A 21 5.19 -19.39 35.41
C GLY A 21 3.79 -18.96 34.97
N MET A 22 3.05 -19.79 34.23
CA MET A 22 1.65 -19.55 33.86
C MET A 22 0.68 -19.94 34.97
N VAL A 23 -0.45 -19.23 35.04
CA VAL A 23 -1.52 -19.50 36.02
C VAL A 23 -2.75 -20.07 35.34
N THR A 24 -3.53 -20.85 36.08
CA THR A 24 -4.78 -21.43 35.60
C THR A 24 -5.98 -21.02 36.46
N SER A 25 -7.16 -20.93 35.85
CA SER A 25 -8.41 -20.71 36.60
C SER A 25 -9.48 -21.70 36.14
N SER A 26 -10.10 -22.41 37.08
CA SER A 26 -11.17 -23.37 36.77
C SER A 26 -12.46 -22.65 36.35
N ARG A 27 -13.08 -23.15 35.28
CA ARG A 27 -14.33 -22.65 34.69
C ARG A 27 -15.18 -23.81 34.19
N THR A 28 -16.45 -23.54 33.95
CA THR A 28 -17.40 -24.49 33.36
C THR A 28 -18.12 -23.83 32.20
N VAL A 29 -18.32 -24.57 31.12
CA VAL A 29 -19.15 -24.17 29.99
C VAL A 29 -20.06 -25.32 29.57
N THR A 30 -21.29 -25.00 29.12
CA THR A 30 -22.20 -25.97 28.52
C THR A 30 -22.41 -25.60 27.07
N LEU A 31 -21.98 -26.48 26.16
CA LEU A 31 -22.04 -26.25 24.72
C LEU A 31 -23.13 -27.09 24.08
N LYS A 32 -23.99 -26.46 23.29
CA LYS A 32 -24.91 -27.14 22.37
C LYS A 32 -24.14 -27.68 21.19
N LYS A 33 -24.44 -28.91 20.79
CA LYS A 33 -23.77 -29.54 19.64
C LYS A 33 -24.32 -29.02 18.32
N ASP A 34 -23.48 -29.09 17.28
CA ASP A 34 -23.91 -28.81 15.91
C ASP A 34 -24.68 -29.99 15.29
N ALA A 35 -25.13 -29.81 14.04
CA ALA A 35 -25.85 -30.83 13.29
C ALA A 35 -25.05 -32.13 13.05
N ASN A 36 -23.73 -32.08 13.18
CA ASN A 36 -22.82 -33.22 13.03
C ASN A 36 -22.46 -33.88 14.37
N ASN A 37 -23.14 -33.50 15.46
CA ASN A 37 -22.85 -33.97 16.83
C ASN A 37 -21.43 -33.58 17.31
N LEU A 38 -20.89 -32.47 16.81
CA LEU A 38 -19.59 -31.91 17.18
C LEU A 38 -19.73 -30.60 17.96
N ILE A 39 -18.68 -30.24 18.69
CA ILE A 39 -18.57 -28.95 19.40
C ILE A 39 -17.48 -28.04 18.83
N GLY A 40 -16.79 -28.45 17.77
CA GLY A 40 -15.79 -27.62 17.08
C GLY A 40 -14.46 -27.46 17.83
N ILE A 41 -13.97 -28.50 18.51
CA ILE A 41 -12.64 -28.51 19.14
C ILE A 41 -11.77 -29.68 18.69
N SER A 42 -10.45 -29.50 18.76
CA SER A 42 -9.44 -30.55 18.70
C SER A 42 -8.71 -30.62 20.04
N ILE A 43 -8.37 -31.83 20.49
CA ILE A 43 -7.73 -32.09 21.78
C ILE A 43 -6.40 -32.83 21.61
N GLY A 44 -5.47 -32.61 22.54
CA GLY A 44 -4.14 -33.21 22.59
C GLY A 44 -3.78 -33.67 24.01
N GLY A 45 -2.62 -34.29 24.17
CA GLY A 45 -2.18 -34.87 25.43
C GLY A 45 -2.94 -36.15 25.80
N GLY A 46 -3.19 -36.33 27.10
CA GLY A 46 -3.82 -37.51 27.70
C GLY A 46 -2.85 -38.66 27.98
N ALA A 47 -3.36 -39.63 28.74
CA ALA A 47 -2.60 -40.81 29.15
C ALA A 47 -2.16 -41.68 27.94
N PRO A 48 -1.04 -42.42 28.05
CA PRO A 48 -0.13 -42.48 29.21
C PRO A 48 0.92 -41.36 29.24
N ASN A 49 1.11 -40.63 28.14
CA ASN A 49 2.28 -39.76 27.98
C ASN A 49 2.14 -38.41 28.67
N CYS A 50 0.92 -37.88 28.80
CA CYS A 50 0.66 -36.56 29.35
C CYS A 50 -0.41 -36.63 30.46
N PRO A 51 -0.19 -35.99 31.63
CA PRO A 51 -1.12 -36.07 32.76
C PRO A 51 -2.47 -35.40 32.51
N CYS A 52 -2.55 -34.51 31.52
CA CYS A 52 -3.73 -33.70 31.22
C CYS A 52 -4.13 -33.77 29.74
N VAL A 53 -5.40 -33.48 29.47
CA VAL A 53 -5.95 -33.34 28.12
C VAL A 53 -6.23 -31.87 27.87
N TYR A 54 -5.66 -31.30 26.82
CA TYR A 54 -5.77 -29.88 26.52
C TYR A 54 -6.29 -29.60 25.11
N LEU A 55 -6.82 -28.40 24.89
CA LEU A 55 -7.34 -27.95 23.61
C LEU A 55 -6.20 -27.61 22.65
N VAL A 56 -6.12 -28.28 21.50
CA VAL A 56 -5.14 -27.98 20.44
C VAL A 56 -5.67 -26.89 19.52
N GLN A 57 -6.94 -26.96 19.15
CA GLN A 57 -7.53 -26.03 18.20
C GLN A 57 -9.01 -25.86 18.47
N ILE A 58 -9.51 -24.66 18.19
CA ILE A 58 -10.93 -24.37 18.06
C ILE A 58 -11.21 -24.11 16.59
N PHE A 59 -12.18 -24.84 16.04
CA PHE A 59 -12.60 -24.71 14.66
C PHE A 59 -13.55 -23.53 14.51
N GLU A 60 -13.31 -22.70 13.49
CA GLU A 60 -14.18 -21.57 13.15
C GLU A 60 -15.59 -22.07 12.85
N ASP A 61 -16.60 -21.24 13.18
CA ASP A 61 -18.03 -21.52 13.04
C ASP A 61 -18.57 -22.72 13.84
N GLY A 62 -17.74 -23.38 14.64
CA GLY A 62 -18.17 -24.44 15.56
C GLY A 62 -18.78 -23.91 16.86
N PRO A 63 -19.54 -24.72 17.61
CA PRO A 63 -20.18 -24.28 18.85
C PRO A 63 -19.24 -23.66 19.89
N ALA A 64 -18.04 -24.25 20.08
CA ALA A 64 -17.03 -23.70 20.99
C ALA A 64 -16.49 -22.33 20.53
N PHE A 65 -16.41 -22.09 19.22
CA PHE A 65 -15.98 -20.81 18.67
C PHE A 65 -17.04 -19.72 18.89
N THR A 66 -18.31 -20.05 18.66
CA THR A 66 -19.44 -19.13 18.88
C THR A 66 -19.62 -18.76 20.35
N ASP A 67 -19.44 -19.73 21.26
CA ASP A 67 -19.50 -19.50 22.70
C ASP A 67 -18.35 -18.61 23.20
N GLY A 68 -17.13 -18.84 22.71
CA GLY A 68 -15.96 -17.99 22.98
C GLY A 68 -15.31 -18.15 24.36
N ASN A 69 -15.80 -19.01 25.25
CA ASN A 69 -15.16 -19.24 26.55
C ASN A 69 -13.91 -20.13 26.46
N LEU A 70 -13.89 -21.10 25.54
CA LEU A 70 -12.78 -22.02 25.34
C LEU A 70 -11.71 -21.44 24.43
N GLU A 71 -10.47 -21.83 24.65
CA GLU A 71 -9.32 -21.27 23.93
C GLU A 71 -8.15 -22.28 23.91
N SER A 72 -7.33 -22.27 22.86
CA SER A 72 -6.30 -23.29 22.61
C SER A 72 -5.24 -23.27 23.70
N GLY A 73 -4.94 -24.41 24.30
CA GLY A 73 -4.08 -24.56 25.48
C GLY A 73 -4.84 -24.63 26.82
N ASP A 74 -6.17 -24.41 26.83
CA ASP A 74 -6.99 -24.70 28.01
C ASP A 74 -7.02 -26.22 28.27
N GLU A 75 -7.06 -26.63 29.53
CA GLU A 75 -7.07 -28.03 29.95
C GLU A 75 -8.51 -28.48 30.25
N ILE A 76 -8.93 -29.63 29.74
CA ILE A 76 -10.21 -30.27 30.08
C ILE A 76 -10.01 -31.08 31.36
N VAL A 77 -10.86 -30.83 32.37
CA VAL A 77 -10.81 -31.50 33.67
C VAL A 77 -11.97 -32.49 33.84
N ARG A 78 -13.17 -32.12 33.36
CA ARG A 78 -14.35 -33.01 33.38
C ARG A 78 -15.21 -32.83 32.13
N VAL A 79 -15.86 -33.93 31.72
CA VAL A 79 -16.90 -33.95 30.70
C VAL A 79 -18.17 -34.55 31.31
N ASN A 80 -19.28 -33.82 31.27
CA ASN A 80 -20.57 -34.20 31.86
C ASN A 80 -20.44 -34.72 33.30
N CYS A 81 -19.72 -33.95 34.13
CA CYS A 81 -19.46 -34.29 35.53
C CYS A 81 -18.59 -35.55 35.74
N VAL A 82 -17.95 -36.10 34.72
CA VAL A 82 -16.99 -37.21 34.86
C VAL A 82 -15.56 -36.70 34.65
N SER A 83 -14.66 -37.02 35.58
CA SER A 83 -13.24 -36.66 35.49
C SER A 83 -12.59 -37.27 34.25
N VAL A 84 -11.73 -36.49 33.60
CA VAL A 84 -10.90 -36.96 32.47
C VAL A 84 -9.44 -37.18 32.85
N LYS A 85 -9.05 -36.92 34.10
CA LYS A 85 -7.69 -37.19 34.59
C LYS A 85 -7.35 -38.68 34.41
N GLY A 86 -6.18 -38.96 33.86
CA GLY A 86 -5.72 -40.33 33.57
C GLY A 86 -6.38 -41.00 32.36
N LYS A 87 -7.24 -40.31 31.62
CA LYS A 87 -7.84 -40.84 30.38
C LYS A 87 -7.01 -40.51 29.16
N THR A 88 -7.09 -41.39 28.16
CA THR A 88 -6.50 -41.15 26.85
C THR A 88 -7.28 -40.07 26.10
N ARG A 89 -6.62 -39.37 25.17
CA ARG A 89 -7.28 -38.42 24.24
C ARG A 89 -8.52 -39.03 23.57
N SER A 90 -8.41 -40.28 23.11
CA SER A 90 -9.48 -40.98 22.38
C SER A 90 -10.68 -41.30 23.29
N GLU A 91 -10.46 -41.58 24.57
CA GLU A 91 -11.55 -41.74 25.54
C GLU A 91 -12.29 -40.44 25.81
N VAL A 92 -11.56 -39.33 26.00
CA VAL A 92 -12.18 -38.01 26.20
C VAL A 92 -12.98 -37.60 24.98
N ALA A 93 -12.45 -37.81 23.77
CA ALA A 93 -13.19 -37.59 22.53
C ALA A 93 -14.50 -38.39 22.47
N ARG A 94 -14.45 -39.69 22.83
CA ARG A 94 -15.64 -40.54 22.91
C ARG A 94 -16.64 -40.06 23.95
N MET A 95 -16.18 -39.60 25.12
CA MET A 95 -17.06 -39.04 26.16
C MET A 95 -17.80 -37.80 25.67
N ILE A 96 -17.13 -36.90 24.96
CA ILE A 96 -17.76 -35.72 24.36
C ILE A 96 -18.75 -36.14 23.28
N GLN A 97 -18.39 -37.09 22.41
CA GLN A 97 -19.25 -37.58 21.33
C GLN A 97 -20.50 -38.34 21.84
N ALA A 98 -20.39 -39.04 22.96
CA ALA A 98 -21.50 -39.81 23.56
C ALA A 98 -22.62 -38.92 24.15
N ALA A 99 -22.33 -37.66 24.46
CA ALA A 99 -23.36 -36.69 24.82
C ALA A 99 -24.29 -36.44 23.61
N LYS A 100 -25.61 -36.29 23.82
CA LYS A 100 -26.56 -36.06 22.70
C LYS A 100 -26.66 -34.59 22.32
N ASP A 101 -27.37 -33.79 23.10
CA ASP A 101 -27.76 -32.44 22.68
C ASP A 101 -26.77 -31.37 23.20
N GLU A 102 -26.31 -31.56 24.43
CA GLU A 102 -25.40 -30.63 25.11
C GLU A 102 -24.29 -31.39 25.82
N VAL A 103 -23.13 -30.74 25.92
CA VAL A 103 -22.00 -31.24 26.70
C VAL A 103 -21.51 -30.16 27.66
N ARG A 104 -21.42 -30.53 28.94
CA ARG A 104 -20.81 -29.69 29.98
C ARG A 104 -19.33 -30.03 30.09
N ILE A 105 -18.49 -29.01 29.92
CA ILE A 105 -17.03 -29.10 30.02
C ILE A 105 -16.60 -28.26 31.22
N ASP A 106 -15.98 -28.91 32.20
CA ASP A 106 -15.24 -28.21 33.26
C ASP A 106 -13.76 -28.18 32.84
N PHE A 107 -13.17 -27.00 32.79
CA PHE A 107 -11.84 -26.78 32.22
C PHE A 107 -11.02 -25.79 33.05
N ASN A 108 -9.70 -25.94 32.99
CA ASN A 108 -8.74 -24.99 33.53
C ASN A 108 -8.31 -24.04 32.41
N LYS A 109 -8.75 -22.78 32.54
CA LYS A 109 -8.35 -21.70 31.64
C LYS A 109 -6.86 -21.43 31.82
N LEU A 110 -6.09 -21.46 30.74
CA LEU A 110 -4.68 -21.09 30.77
C LEU A 110 -4.54 -19.58 30.57
N HIS A 111 -3.96 -18.89 31.56
CA HIS A 111 -3.60 -17.47 31.45
C HIS A 111 -2.15 -17.36 30.97
N ALA A 112 -1.97 -17.59 29.68
CA ALA A 112 -0.71 -17.43 28.99
C ALA A 112 -0.56 -15.99 28.47
N ASP A 113 0.56 -15.32 28.78
CA ASP A 113 0.90 -14.03 28.16
C ASP A 113 1.50 -14.29 26.76
N PRO A 114 0.85 -13.88 25.67
CA PRO A 114 1.37 -14.06 24.31
C PRO A 114 2.76 -13.43 24.09
N LYS A 115 3.17 -12.45 24.91
CA LYS A 115 4.53 -11.88 24.86
C LYS A 115 5.60 -12.92 25.20
N GLN A 116 5.31 -13.86 26.10
CA GLN A 116 6.24 -14.95 26.43
C GLN A 116 6.46 -15.88 25.24
N GLY A 117 5.45 -16.03 24.37
CA GLY A 117 5.56 -16.78 23.12
C GLY A 117 6.39 -16.11 22.03
N LYS A 118 6.82 -14.84 22.19
CA LYS A 118 7.63 -14.11 21.20
C LYS A 118 9.12 -14.33 21.42
N THR A 119 9.57 -15.55 21.20
CA THR A 119 10.99 -15.92 21.34
C THR A 119 11.82 -15.48 20.14
N LEU A 120 13.15 -15.43 20.30
CA LEU A 120 14.09 -15.19 19.18
C LEU A 120 13.87 -16.19 18.05
N ASP A 121 13.54 -17.44 18.38
CA ASP A 121 13.22 -18.48 17.41
C ASP A 121 12.01 -18.10 16.53
N ILE A 122 10.93 -17.59 17.13
CA ILE A 122 9.76 -17.10 16.39
C ILE A 122 10.14 -15.90 15.50
N ILE A 123 10.98 -15.00 15.99
CA ILE A 123 11.45 -13.83 15.22
C ILE A 123 12.29 -14.30 14.01
N LEU A 124 13.21 -15.25 14.20
CA LEU A 124 14.02 -15.81 13.12
C LEU A 124 13.16 -16.55 12.10
N LYS A 125 12.17 -17.33 12.54
CA LYS A 125 11.18 -17.96 11.65
C LYS A 125 10.39 -16.93 10.85
N LYS A 126 10.00 -15.80 11.46
CA LYS A 126 9.30 -14.70 10.78
C LYS A 126 10.18 -14.06 9.71
N VAL A 127 11.46 -13.84 10.02
CA VAL A 127 12.46 -13.35 9.04
C VAL A 127 12.63 -14.34 7.90
N LYS A 128 12.73 -15.65 8.20
CA LYS A 128 12.79 -16.71 7.18
C LYS A 128 11.61 -16.60 6.22
N HIS A 129 10.38 -16.52 6.72
CA HIS A 129 9.20 -16.40 5.87
C HIS A 129 9.22 -15.13 5.00
N LYS A 130 9.66 -14.01 5.57
CA LYS A 130 9.76 -12.74 4.84
C LYS A 130 10.75 -12.80 3.68
N ILE A 131 11.90 -13.47 3.86
CA ILE A 131 12.90 -13.66 2.80
C ILE A 131 12.33 -14.57 1.71
N VAL A 132 11.80 -15.72 2.12
CA VAL A 132 11.33 -16.77 1.21
C VAL A 132 10.14 -16.33 0.34
N GLU A 133 9.32 -15.39 0.82
CA GLU A 133 8.19 -14.85 0.04
C GLU A 133 8.64 -14.10 -1.22
N ASN A 134 9.81 -13.45 -1.17
CA ASN A 134 10.34 -12.66 -2.29
C ASN A 134 11.27 -13.46 -3.21
N VAL A 135 11.46 -14.76 -2.93
CA VAL A 135 12.38 -15.64 -3.65
C VAL A 135 11.58 -16.61 -4.52
N SER A 136 12.07 -16.88 -5.74
CA SER A 136 11.46 -17.85 -6.64
C SER A 136 11.46 -19.26 -6.01
N SER A 137 10.62 -20.18 -6.51
CA SER A 137 10.62 -21.57 -6.00
C SER A 137 12.00 -22.19 -6.12
N ASP A 138 12.57 -22.10 -7.32
CA ASP A 138 13.80 -22.77 -7.66
C ASP A 138 14.97 -22.28 -6.80
N THR A 139 15.02 -20.96 -6.53
CA THR A 139 16.05 -20.38 -5.66
C THR A 139 15.83 -20.74 -4.19
N ALA A 140 14.58 -20.77 -3.70
CA ALA A 140 14.29 -21.18 -2.34
C ALA A 140 14.65 -22.67 -2.12
N ASP A 141 14.33 -23.52 -3.08
CA ASP A 141 14.62 -24.96 -3.05
C ASP A 141 16.14 -25.21 -3.12
N ALA A 142 16.87 -24.47 -3.95
CA ALA A 142 18.34 -24.52 -4.01
C ALA A 142 19.02 -24.10 -2.68
N LEU A 143 18.39 -23.19 -1.93
CA LEU A 143 18.86 -22.75 -0.61
C LEU A 143 18.32 -23.62 0.55
N GLY A 144 17.54 -24.67 0.26
CA GLY A 144 16.93 -25.53 1.27
C GLY A 144 15.86 -24.83 2.13
N LEU A 145 15.30 -23.71 1.66
CA LEU A 145 14.32 -22.91 2.40
C LEU A 145 12.90 -23.41 2.12
N SER A 146 12.37 -24.27 2.98
CA SER A 146 10.98 -24.72 2.87
C SER A 146 9.99 -23.56 3.01
N ARG A 147 9.09 -23.41 2.03
CA ARG A 147 8.05 -22.38 2.04
C ARG A 147 6.83 -22.87 2.82
N ALA A 148 6.38 -22.08 3.79
CA ALA A 148 5.06 -22.29 4.36
C ALA A 148 4.04 -21.66 3.40
N ILE A 149 3.34 -22.49 2.65
CA ILE A 149 2.36 -22.02 1.66
C ILE A 149 1.01 -21.91 2.35
N LEU A 150 0.48 -20.70 2.43
CA LEU A 150 -0.92 -20.51 2.72
C LEU A 150 -1.70 -20.78 1.42
N CYS A 151 -2.56 -21.80 1.40
CA CYS A 151 -3.36 -22.10 0.21
C CYS A 151 -4.19 -20.86 -0.21
N ARG A 152 -4.10 -20.46 -1.49
CA ARG A 152 -4.93 -19.41 -2.11
C ARG A 152 -4.76 -18.00 -1.49
N ASP A 153 -3.52 -17.58 -1.23
CA ASP A 153 -3.25 -16.17 -0.91
C ASP A 153 -2.92 -15.36 -2.18
N SER A 154 -3.94 -14.75 -2.78
CA SER A 154 -3.78 -13.89 -3.96
C SER A 154 -3.42 -12.44 -3.62
N LEU A 155 -3.30 -12.08 -2.34
CA LEU A 155 -3.09 -10.69 -1.93
C LEU A 155 -1.70 -10.17 -2.30
N VAL A 156 -0.70 -11.05 -2.29
CA VAL A 156 0.66 -10.73 -2.75
C VAL A 156 0.66 -10.39 -4.23
N LYS A 157 0.00 -11.21 -5.06
CA LYS A 157 -0.15 -10.91 -6.49
C LYS A 157 -0.89 -9.60 -6.73
N ARG A 158 -1.94 -9.31 -5.96
CA ARG A 158 -2.67 -8.03 -6.04
C ARG A 158 -1.78 -6.83 -5.64
N LEU A 159 -0.80 -7.02 -4.75
CA LEU A 159 0.20 -5.99 -4.44
C LEU A 159 1.09 -5.70 -5.62
N GLU A 160 1.64 -6.74 -6.24
CA GLU A 160 2.52 -6.60 -7.40
C GLU A 160 1.81 -5.87 -8.54
N GLU A 161 0.54 -6.22 -8.78
CA GLU A 161 -0.33 -5.52 -9.73
C GLU A 161 -0.54 -4.04 -9.34
N LEU A 162 -0.78 -3.76 -8.06
CA LEU A 162 -0.91 -2.38 -7.55
C LEU A 162 0.39 -1.57 -7.74
N GLU A 163 1.55 -2.17 -7.47
CA GLU A 163 2.87 -1.52 -7.62
C GLU A 163 3.19 -1.25 -9.09
N LYS A 164 2.90 -2.21 -9.98
CA LYS A 164 3.04 -2.03 -11.43
C LYS A 164 2.17 -0.87 -11.92
N ASN A 165 0.91 -0.83 -11.51
CA ASN A 165 -0.02 0.24 -11.88
C ASN A 165 0.43 1.60 -11.34
N THR A 166 0.98 1.64 -10.13
CA THR A 166 1.55 2.84 -9.52
C THR A 166 2.67 3.44 -10.38
N SER A 167 3.54 2.61 -10.95
CA SER A 167 4.60 3.05 -11.86
C SER A 167 4.04 3.69 -13.12
N THR A 168 3.00 3.09 -13.72
CA THR A 168 2.30 3.66 -14.88
C THR A 168 1.70 5.03 -14.57
N TYR A 169 1.07 5.20 -13.40
CA TYR A 169 0.51 6.50 -13.01
C TYR A 169 1.56 7.57 -12.75
N LYS A 170 2.71 7.20 -12.18
CA LYS A 170 3.85 8.12 -12.07
C LYS A 170 4.28 8.63 -13.44
N GLY A 171 4.44 7.73 -14.41
CA GLY A 171 4.80 8.09 -15.77
C GLY A 171 3.76 9.01 -16.43
N LEU A 172 2.47 8.71 -16.25
CA LEU A 172 1.37 9.52 -16.77
C LEU A 172 1.39 10.95 -16.19
N ILE A 173 1.47 11.07 -14.86
CA ILE A 173 1.51 12.38 -14.18
C ILE A 173 2.73 13.18 -14.64
N TYR A 174 3.90 12.53 -14.73
CA TYR A 174 5.12 13.16 -15.22
C TYR A 174 4.95 13.73 -16.63
N GLN A 175 4.39 12.94 -17.56
CA GLN A 175 4.17 13.40 -18.93
C GLN A 175 3.14 14.52 -19.02
N MET A 176 2.05 14.45 -18.24
CA MET A 176 1.05 15.53 -18.20
C MET A 176 1.65 16.83 -17.68
N SER A 177 2.43 16.78 -16.60
CA SER A 177 3.11 17.96 -16.05
C SER A 177 4.16 18.52 -17.02
N SER A 178 4.96 17.65 -17.64
CA SER A 178 5.96 18.05 -18.63
C SER A 178 5.32 18.75 -19.83
N LEU A 179 4.19 18.23 -20.33
CA LEU A 179 3.42 18.86 -21.40
C LEU A 179 2.90 20.25 -20.99
N LEU A 180 2.33 20.41 -19.79
CA LEU A 180 1.86 21.72 -19.33
C LEU A 180 3.00 22.73 -19.19
N ASN A 181 4.19 22.30 -18.73
CA ASN A 181 5.36 23.17 -18.66
C ASN A 181 5.82 23.60 -20.06
N ALA A 182 5.85 22.69 -21.03
CA ALA A 182 6.17 23.04 -22.40
C ALA A 182 5.15 24.01 -23.01
N GLN A 183 3.86 23.84 -22.69
CA GLN A 183 2.80 24.77 -23.12
C GLN A 183 2.95 26.14 -22.45
N PHE A 184 3.35 26.19 -21.18
CA PHE A 184 3.64 27.45 -20.50
C PHE A 184 4.77 28.22 -21.18
N ASN A 185 5.90 27.56 -21.47
CA ASN A 185 7.01 28.19 -22.19
C ASN A 185 6.59 28.65 -23.59
N MET A 186 5.72 27.89 -24.28
CA MET A 186 5.16 28.30 -25.56
C MET A 186 4.25 29.53 -25.44
N ALA A 187 3.54 29.70 -24.32
CA ALA A 187 2.75 30.90 -24.05
C ALA A 187 3.63 32.14 -23.94
N GLU A 188 4.81 32.04 -23.30
CA GLU A 188 5.77 33.15 -23.24
C GLU A 188 6.24 33.57 -24.63
N VAL A 189 6.53 32.59 -25.50
CA VAL A 189 6.90 32.85 -26.91
C VAL A 189 5.74 33.52 -27.67
N TYR A 190 4.49 33.07 -27.45
CA TYR A 190 3.33 33.72 -28.06
C TYR A 190 3.17 35.18 -27.62
N ARG A 191 3.43 35.48 -26.34
CA ARG A 191 3.41 36.85 -25.85
C ARG A 191 4.44 37.71 -26.57
N GLU A 192 5.69 37.23 -26.65
CA GLU A 192 6.78 37.95 -27.33
C GLU A 192 6.52 38.17 -28.82
N PHE A 193 6.06 37.13 -29.52
CA PHE A 193 5.66 37.27 -30.93
C PHE A 193 4.53 38.27 -31.09
N GLY A 194 3.56 38.23 -30.18
CA GLY A 194 2.46 39.17 -30.11
C GLY A 194 2.93 40.62 -30.02
N ASP A 195 3.90 40.88 -29.14
CA ASP A 195 4.48 42.20 -28.91
C ASP A 195 5.28 42.68 -30.13
N ILE A 196 6.14 41.83 -30.69
CA ILE A 196 6.98 42.15 -31.86
C ILE A 196 6.11 42.46 -33.09
N PHE A 197 5.11 41.63 -33.40
CA PHE A 197 4.23 41.88 -34.54
C PHE A 197 3.40 43.16 -34.38
N CYS A 198 2.94 43.47 -33.17
CA CYS A 198 2.26 44.74 -32.91
C CYS A 198 3.21 45.94 -33.09
N GLU A 199 4.47 45.82 -32.65
CA GLU A 199 5.49 46.87 -32.84
C GLU A 199 5.79 47.10 -34.32
N ILE A 200 6.01 46.04 -35.10
CA ILE A 200 6.22 46.12 -36.55
C ILE A 200 5.01 46.78 -37.21
N GLY A 201 3.79 46.32 -36.91
CA GLY A 201 2.57 46.88 -37.48
C GLY A 201 2.39 48.37 -37.16
N SER A 202 2.82 48.85 -35.99
CA SER A 202 2.74 50.27 -35.61
C SER A 202 3.71 51.19 -36.38
N ARG A 203 4.78 50.62 -36.97
CA ARG A 203 5.82 51.34 -37.70
C ARG A 203 5.73 51.15 -39.22
N GLU A 204 4.85 50.27 -39.67
CA GLU A 204 4.69 49.92 -41.09
C GLU A 204 3.91 51.04 -41.83
N PRO A 205 4.50 51.64 -42.88
CA PRO A 205 3.85 52.72 -43.64
C PRO A 205 2.69 52.23 -44.51
N HIS A 206 2.71 50.98 -44.99
CA HIS A 206 1.62 50.45 -45.80
C HIS A 206 0.47 49.95 -44.94
N VAL A 207 -0.70 50.59 -45.04
CA VAL A 207 -1.87 50.35 -44.17
C VAL A 207 -2.31 48.88 -44.15
N SER A 208 -2.36 48.21 -45.30
CA SER A 208 -2.77 46.80 -45.36
C SER A 208 -1.77 45.87 -44.67
N SER A 209 -0.48 46.22 -44.69
CA SER A 209 0.60 45.43 -44.09
C SER A 209 0.67 45.70 -42.59
N ALA A 210 0.47 46.95 -42.18
CA ALA A 210 0.30 47.37 -40.79
C ALA A 210 -0.87 46.63 -40.12
N GLU A 211 -2.06 46.64 -40.74
CA GLU A 211 -3.23 45.91 -40.24
C GLU A 211 -2.97 44.40 -40.14
N ALA A 212 -2.27 43.82 -41.13
CA ALA A 212 -1.91 42.42 -41.11
C ALA A 212 -1.03 42.05 -39.91
N PHE A 213 0.05 42.81 -39.67
CA PHE A 213 0.94 42.61 -38.54
C PHE A 213 0.25 42.85 -37.19
N MET A 214 -0.57 43.89 -37.07
CA MET A 214 -1.35 44.13 -35.84
C MET A 214 -2.31 42.99 -35.53
N ASN A 215 -3.01 42.46 -36.54
CA ASN A 215 -3.90 41.31 -36.38
C ASN A 215 -3.10 40.06 -35.97
N PHE A 216 -1.93 39.80 -36.56
CA PHE A 216 -1.06 38.68 -36.18
C PHE A 216 -0.61 38.81 -34.73
N GLY A 217 -0.23 40.01 -34.31
CA GLY A 217 0.17 40.28 -32.94
C GLY A 217 -0.96 40.04 -31.94
N GLN A 218 -2.18 40.48 -32.26
CA GLN A 218 -3.36 40.23 -31.44
C GLN A 218 -3.71 38.75 -31.33
N VAL A 219 -3.57 37.97 -32.42
CA VAL A 219 -3.82 36.53 -32.38
C VAL A 219 -2.85 35.82 -31.46
N HIS A 220 -1.55 36.11 -31.54
CA HIS A 220 -0.53 35.51 -30.67
C HIS A 220 -0.75 35.88 -29.18
N ARG A 221 -1.04 37.16 -28.87
CA ARG A 221 -1.42 37.56 -27.49
C ARG A 221 -2.69 36.85 -26.99
N GLY A 222 -3.65 36.57 -27.88
CA GLY A 222 -4.83 35.80 -27.51
C GLY A 222 -4.53 34.31 -27.29
N MET A 223 -3.60 33.72 -28.04
CA MET A 223 -3.14 32.35 -27.82
C MET A 223 -2.45 32.19 -26.46
N GLU A 224 -1.58 33.12 -26.06
CA GLU A 224 -1.00 33.16 -24.71
C GLU A 224 -2.09 33.07 -23.62
N LYS A 225 -3.07 33.98 -23.67
CA LYS A 225 -4.17 34.01 -22.68
C LYS A 225 -4.93 32.69 -22.62
N ARG A 226 -5.24 32.07 -23.76
CA ARG A 226 -5.91 30.76 -23.81
C ARG A 226 -5.06 29.64 -23.25
N THR A 227 -3.76 29.64 -23.51
CA THR A 227 -2.83 28.66 -22.95
C THR A 227 -2.80 28.74 -21.43
N LEU A 228 -2.75 29.96 -20.86
CA LEU A 228 -2.80 30.16 -19.41
C LEU A 228 -4.12 29.64 -18.82
N THR A 229 -5.27 29.97 -19.43
CA THR A 229 -6.57 29.43 -18.99
C THR A 229 -6.64 27.91 -19.09
N MET A 230 -6.10 27.31 -20.16
CA MET A 230 -6.03 25.85 -20.31
C MET A 230 -5.20 25.22 -19.17
N ILE A 231 -4.05 25.79 -18.84
CA ILE A 231 -3.20 25.32 -17.74
C ILE A 231 -3.94 25.39 -16.39
N GLU A 232 -4.64 26.49 -16.13
CA GLU A 232 -5.46 26.64 -14.91
C GLU A 232 -6.56 25.56 -14.82
N LEU A 233 -7.25 25.27 -15.93
CA LEU A 233 -8.29 24.24 -15.99
C LEU A 233 -7.76 22.82 -15.81
N LEU A 234 -6.51 22.56 -16.21
CA LEU A 234 -5.87 21.24 -16.15
C LEU A 234 -5.12 20.97 -14.84
N ARG A 235 -4.74 22.02 -14.11
CA ARG A 235 -4.02 21.88 -12.83
C ARG A 235 -4.75 21.01 -11.79
N PRO A 236 -6.08 21.14 -11.56
CA PRO A 236 -6.78 20.27 -10.61
C PRO A 236 -6.69 18.78 -11.00
N THR A 237 -6.71 18.48 -12.31
CA THR A 237 -6.58 17.10 -12.82
C THR A 237 -5.28 16.46 -12.37
N ILE A 238 -4.16 17.18 -12.47
CA ILE A 238 -2.84 16.70 -12.03
C ILE A 238 -2.79 16.57 -10.50
N ASN A 239 -3.37 17.51 -9.76
CA ASN A 239 -3.42 17.47 -8.30
C ASN A 239 -4.22 16.27 -7.76
N ASP A 240 -5.34 15.95 -8.40
CA ASP A 240 -6.17 14.81 -8.04
C ASP A 240 -5.44 13.47 -8.28
N LEU A 241 -4.78 13.34 -9.45
CA LEU A 241 -3.95 12.16 -9.76
C LEU A 241 -2.78 12.02 -8.78
N ASN A 242 -2.12 13.12 -8.42
CA ASN A 242 -1.07 13.14 -7.40
C ASN A 242 -1.60 12.73 -6.02
N THR A 243 -2.82 13.16 -5.66
CA THR A 243 -3.45 12.78 -4.40
C THR A 243 -3.70 11.28 -4.33
N PHE A 244 -4.18 10.67 -5.41
CA PHE A 244 -4.33 9.21 -5.49
C PHE A 244 -2.99 8.49 -5.28
N LEU A 245 -1.95 8.95 -6.00
CA LEU A 245 -0.63 8.33 -5.97
C LEU A 245 0.10 8.49 -4.63
N ASN A 246 0.02 9.67 -4.02
CA ASN A 246 0.82 10.03 -2.84
C ASN A 246 0.09 9.82 -1.52
N LYS A 247 -1.25 9.66 -1.53
CA LYS A 247 -2.04 9.40 -0.31
C LYS A 247 -2.73 8.04 -0.33
N ALA A 248 -3.54 7.74 -1.35
CA ALA A 248 -4.38 6.53 -1.36
C ALA A 248 -3.57 5.23 -1.55
N VAL A 249 -2.62 5.22 -2.49
CA VAL A 249 -1.76 4.06 -2.73
C VAL A 249 -0.86 3.76 -1.52
N PRO A 250 -0.15 4.73 -0.90
CA PRO A 250 0.66 4.47 0.28
C PRO A 250 -0.12 3.95 1.49
N ASP A 251 -1.34 4.44 1.74
CA ASP A 251 -2.20 3.92 2.82
C ASP A 251 -2.56 2.44 2.61
N THR A 252 -2.92 2.09 1.36
CA THR A 252 -3.24 0.70 0.99
C THR A 252 -2.01 -0.19 1.15
N ARG A 253 -0.84 0.26 0.68
CA ARG A 253 0.45 -0.43 0.84
C ARG A 253 0.81 -0.62 2.31
N LEU A 254 0.58 0.36 3.17
CA LEU A 254 0.82 0.24 4.61
C LEU A 254 -0.08 -0.82 5.25
N THR A 255 -1.35 -0.84 4.87
CA THR A 255 -2.31 -1.84 5.37
C THR A 255 -1.89 -3.25 4.96
N LEU A 256 -1.46 -3.42 3.71
CA LEU A 256 -0.97 -4.71 3.24
C LEU A 256 0.34 -5.13 3.93
N LYS A 257 1.27 -4.21 4.17
CA LYS A 257 2.49 -4.52 4.96
C LYS A 257 2.14 -5.04 6.36
N LYS A 258 1.13 -4.46 7.02
CA LYS A 258 0.63 -4.96 8.32
C LYS A 258 0.04 -6.37 8.20
N TYR A 259 -0.70 -6.65 7.13
CA TYR A 259 -1.21 -7.99 6.83
C TYR A 259 -0.08 -9.01 6.67
N LEU A 260 0.92 -8.71 5.84
CA LEU A 260 2.05 -9.62 5.61
C LEU A 260 2.82 -9.90 6.90
N ASP A 261 3.03 -8.86 7.73
CA ASP A 261 3.67 -9.01 9.02
C ASP A 261 2.89 -9.98 9.95
N ALA A 262 1.55 -9.85 10.00
CA ALA A 262 0.69 -10.73 10.76
C ALA A 262 0.62 -12.16 10.18
N LYS A 263 0.63 -12.30 8.84
CA LYS A 263 0.72 -13.59 8.14
C LYS A 263 2.00 -14.33 8.53
N PHE A 264 3.15 -13.66 8.47
CA PHE A 264 4.43 -14.29 8.80
C PHE A 264 4.55 -14.63 10.28
N GLU A 265 3.99 -13.81 11.18
CA GLU A 265 3.90 -14.14 12.60
C GLU A 265 3.06 -15.41 12.83
N TYR A 266 1.87 -15.51 12.22
CA TYR A 266 1.03 -16.70 12.30
C TYR A 266 1.71 -17.96 11.74
N LEU A 267 2.36 -17.85 10.57
CA LEU A 267 3.09 -18.97 9.96
C LEU A 267 4.26 -19.44 10.82
N SER A 268 4.93 -18.51 11.51
CA SER A 268 6.05 -18.84 12.41
C SER A 268 5.59 -19.69 13.59
N TYR A 269 4.44 -19.39 14.18
CA TYR A 269 3.83 -20.22 15.22
C TYR A 269 3.39 -21.58 14.68
N CYS A 270 2.82 -21.64 13.46
CA CYS A 270 2.45 -22.91 12.84
C CYS A 270 3.68 -23.81 12.62
N LEU A 271 4.78 -23.23 12.15
CA LEU A 271 6.04 -23.95 11.95
C LEU A 271 6.61 -24.44 13.29
N LYS A 272 6.63 -23.59 14.32
CA LYS A 272 7.12 -23.98 15.65
C LYS A 272 6.32 -25.14 16.24
N ILE A 273 4.99 -25.08 16.15
CA ILE A 273 4.13 -26.17 16.64
C ILE A 273 4.40 -27.45 15.88
N LYS A 274 4.55 -27.39 14.54
CA LYS A 274 4.90 -28.56 13.74
C LYS A 274 6.26 -29.15 14.14
N GLU A 275 7.28 -28.32 14.34
CA GLU A 275 8.59 -28.79 14.82
C GLU A 275 8.47 -29.50 16.18
N MET A 276 7.64 -28.97 17.10
CA MET A 276 7.40 -29.62 18.39
C MET A 276 6.62 -30.94 18.26
N ASP A 277 5.66 -31.02 17.34
CA ASP A 277 4.92 -32.26 17.04
C ASP A 277 5.86 -33.32 16.42
N ASP A 278 6.72 -32.92 15.48
CA ASP A 278 7.69 -33.79 14.81
C ASP A 278 8.75 -34.31 15.82
N GLU A 279 9.22 -33.45 16.73
CA GLU A 279 10.11 -33.84 17.83
C GLU A 279 9.45 -34.86 18.78
N GLU A 280 8.18 -34.61 19.17
CA GLU A 280 7.42 -35.53 20.01
C GLU A 280 7.24 -36.90 19.34
N ALA A 281 6.93 -36.92 18.04
CA ALA A 281 6.81 -38.15 17.27
C ALA A 281 8.14 -38.91 17.15
N ALA A 282 9.27 -38.19 16.97
CA ALA A 282 10.59 -38.80 16.89
C ALA A 282 11.02 -39.46 18.21
N VAL A 283 10.79 -38.78 19.34
CA VAL A 283 11.09 -39.33 20.67
C VAL A 283 10.16 -40.48 21.02
N ALA A 284 8.87 -40.38 20.68
CA ALA A 284 7.91 -41.47 20.86
C ALA A 284 8.28 -42.72 20.03
N ALA A 285 8.90 -42.56 18.86
CA ALA A 285 9.39 -43.69 18.05
C ALA A 285 10.56 -44.44 18.72
N LEU A 286 11.28 -43.78 19.63
CA LEU A 286 12.31 -44.39 20.48
C LEU A 286 11.73 -45.01 21.76
N GLN A 287 10.39 -45.01 21.92
CA GLN A 287 9.69 -45.42 23.14
C GLN A 287 10.05 -44.59 24.37
N GLU A 288 10.50 -43.36 24.17
CA GLU A 288 10.77 -42.38 25.22
C GLU A 288 9.66 -41.32 25.26
N ILE A 289 9.60 -40.58 26.37
CA ILE A 289 8.66 -39.47 26.55
C ILE A 289 9.46 -38.21 26.85
N LEU A 290 9.12 -37.10 26.19
CA LEU A 290 9.72 -35.81 26.47
C LEU A 290 9.28 -35.29 27.85
N TYR A 291 10.24 -34.81 28.64
CA TYR A 291 9.97 -34.20 29.95
C TYR A 291 8.86 -33.14 29.91
N ARG A 292 8.82 -32.27 28.88
CA ARG A 292 7.76 -31.26 28.71
C ARG A 292 6.37 -31.90 28.63
N VAL A 293 6.24 -33.09 28.03
CA VAL A 293 4.96 -33.78 27.85
C VAL A 293 4.51 -34.42 29.16
N GLU A 294 5.44 -35.06 29.87
CA GLU A 294 5.20 -35.68 31.18
C GLU A 294 4.75 -34.66 32.25
N THR A 295 5.19 -33.41 32.10
CA THR A 295 4.91 -32.31 33.03
C THR A 295 3.73 -31.41 32.61
N GLY A 296 2.89 -31.86 31.66
CA GLY A 296 1.65 -31.18 31.27
C GLY A 296 1.73 -30.24 30.07
N ASN A 297 2.88 -30.22 29.38
CA ASN A 297 3.13 -29.62 28.07
C ASN A 297 2.80 -28.12 27.97
N TYR A 298 3.10 -27.36 29.02
CA TYR A 298 2.76 -25.93 29.12
C TYR A 298 3.42 -25.07 28.04
N GLU A 299 4.67 -25.34 27.65
CA GLU A 299 5.34 -24.61 26.56
C GLU A 299 4.57 -24.77 25.23
N TYR A 300 4.16 -25.99 24.89
CA TYR A 300 3.35 -26.24 23.70
C TYR A 300 2.00 -25.53 23.78
N ARG A 301 1.35 -25.57 24.95
CA ARG A 301 0.06 -24.88 25.19
C ARG A 301 0.18 -23.36 25.05
N LEU A 302 1.30 -22.75 25.47
CA LEU A 302 1.62 -21.35 25.22
C LEU A 302 1.74 -21.05 23.73
N MET A 303 2.41 -21.93 22.96
CA MET A 303 2.52 -21.78 21.50
C MET A 303 1.15 -21.91 20.81
N LEU A 304 0.29 -22.83 21.26
CA LEU A 304 -1.08 -22.96 20.76
C LEU A 304 -1.90 -21.68 21.00
N ARG A 305 -1.80 -21.07 22.19
CA ARG A 305 -2.46 -19.79 22.51
C ARG A 305 -1.96 -18.67 21.61
N SER A 306 -0.64 -18.56 21.47
CA SER A 306 0.02 -17.55 20.65
C SER A 306 -0.37 -17.69 19.16
N ARG A 307 -0.42 -18.93 18.64
CA ARG A 307 -0.92 -19.23 17.30
C ARG A 307 -2.37 -18.79 17.10
N GLN A 308 -3.26 -19.09 18.06
CA GLN A 308 -4.67 -18.71 17.96
C GLN A 308 -4.84 -17.19 17.88
N GLU A 309 -4.14 -16.44 18.72
CA GLU A 309 -4.21 -14.98 18.68
C GLU A 309 -3.61 -14.41 17.38
N ALA A 310 -2.48 -14.94 16.93
CA ALA A 310 -1.88 -14.58 15.65
C ALA A 310 -2.83 -14.87 14.49
N LYS A 311 -3.53 -16.01 14.48
CA LYS A 311 -4.54 -16.37 13.47
C LYS A 311 -5.69 -15.37 13.44
N LYS A 312 -6.18 -14.95 14.62
CA LYS A 312 -7.27 -13.96 14.74
C LYS A 312 -6.84 -12.61 14.15
N ARG A 313 -5.64 -12.13 14.48
CA ARG A 313 -5.06 -10.89 13.92
C ARG A 313 -4.87 -10.98 12.41
N PHE A 314 -4.28 -12.08 11.93
CA PHE A 314 -4.08 -12.36 10.52
C PHE A 314 -5.40 -12.37 9.73
N SER A 315 -6.43 -13.08 10.22
CA SER A 315 -7.71 -13.24 9.51
C SER A 315 -8.49 -11.92 9.44
N LYS A 316 -8.44 -11.12 10.50
CA LYS A 316 -8.99 -9.77 10.51
C LYS A 316 -8.31 -8.88 9.45
N LEU A 317 -6.97 -8.79 9.50
CA LEU A 317 -6.22 -7.96 8.55
C LEU A 317 -6.38 -8.43 7.10
N ARG A 318 -6.51 -9.73 6.86
CA ARG A 318 -6.82 -10.29 5.54
C ARG A 318 -8.13 -9.72 4.98
N SER A 319 -9.16 -9.69 5.81
CA SER A 319 -10.48 -9.16 5.44
C SER A 319 -10.41 -7.65 5.22
N ASP A 320 -9.75 -6.91 6.11
CA ASP A 320 -9.56 -5.46 5.99
C ASP A 320 -8.83 -5.09 4.69
N VAL A 321 -7.78 -5.82 4.34
CA VAL A 321 -7.03 -5.61 3.09
C VAL A 321 -7.88 -5.89 1.86
N LEU A 322 -8.67 -6.98 1.86
CA LEU A 322 -9.53 -7.32 0.72
C LEU A 322 -10.52 -6.20 0.43
N VAL A 323 -11.20 -5.70 1.46
CA VAL A 323 -12.14 -4.58 1.34
C VAL A 323 -11.42 -3.32 0.88
N LYS A 324 -10.26 -2.98 1.46
CA LYS A 324 -9.50 -1.78 1.04
C LYS A 324 -9.05 -1.84 -0.42
N LEU A 325 -8.56 -3.00 -0.89
CA LEU A 325 -8.16 -3.17 -2.29
C LEU A 325 -9.35 -3.01 -3.23
N GLU A 326 -10.51 -3.58 -2.88
CA GLU A 326 -11.72 -3.45 -3.68
C GLU A 326 -12.22 -2.00 -3.74
N LEU A 327 -12.24 -1.29 -2.61
CA LEU A 327 -12.59 0.14 -2.56
C LEU A 327 -11.61 0.99 -3.38
N LEU A 328 -10.31 0.70 -3.31
CA LEU A 328 -9.30 1.40 -4.09
C LEU A 328 -9.50 1.16 -5.60
N ASP A 329 -9.75 -0.09 -6.01
CA ASP A 329 -9.96 -0.44 -7.42
C ASP A 329 -11.22 0.20 -7.99
N GLN A 330 -12.34 0.19 -7.25
CA GLN A 330 -13.59 0.83 -7.68
C GLN A 330 -13.42 2.34 -7.86
N LYS A 331 -12.83 3.01 -6.88
CA LYS A 331 -12.56 4.46 -6.93
C LYS A 331 -11.59 4.80 -8.06
N ARG A 332 -10.52 4.02 -8.21
CA ARG A 332 -9.47 4.22 -9.22
C ARG A 332 -10.04 4.28 -10.64
N VAL A 333 -10.86 3.31 -11.03
CA VAL A 333 -11.36 3.21 -12.41
C VAL A 333 -12.21 4.42 -12.79
N GLN A 334 -13.08 4.85 -11.89
CA GLN A 334 -13.97 6.00 -12.13
C GLN A 334 -13.17 7.30 -12.17
N ASP A 335 -12.29 7.52 -11.18
CA ASP A 335 -11.54 8.77 -11.07
C ASP A 335 -10.59 8.95 -12.25
N ILE A 336 -9.82 7.94 -12.65
CA ILE A 336 -8.83 8.11 -13.73
C ILE A 336 -9.48 8.31 -15.08
N ALA A 337 -10.53 7.56 -15.40
CA ALA A 337 -11.23 7.72 -16.66
C ALA A 337 -11.80 9.14 -16.78
N TYR A 338 -12.37 9.67 -15.70
CA TYR A 338 -12.86 11.03 -15.62
C TYR A 338 -11.74 12.07 -15.81
N GLN A 339 -10.62 11.92 -15.10
CA GLN A 339 -9.50 12.86 -15.20
C GLN A 339 -8.85 12.86 -16.58
N LEU A 340 -8.68 11.69 -17.21
CA LEU A 340 -8.16 11.58 -18.58
C LEU A 340 -9.12 12.20 -19.61
N HIS A 341 -10.42 11.93 -19.47
CA HIS A 341 -11.42 12.52 -20.34
C HIS A 341 -11.44 14.05 -20.24
N ARG A 342 -11.40 14.58 -19.01
CA ARG A 342 -11.29 16.02 -18.76
C ARG A 342 -10.02 16.59 -19.39
N PHE A 343 -8.88 15.92 -19.24
CA PHE A 343 -7.61 16.37 -19.80
C PHE A 343 -7.68 16.51 -21.32
N VAL A 344 -8.14 15.46 -22.01
CA VAL A 344 -8.30 15.45 -23.47
C VAL A 344 -9.31 16.50 -23.93
N SER A 345 -10.43 16.65 -23.22
CA SER A 345 -11.49 17.59 -23.59
C SER A 345 -11.01 19.04 -23.53
N VAL A 346 -10.29 19.41 -22.46
CA VAL A 346 -9.76 20.77 -22.29
C VAL A 346 -8.68 21.08 -23.33
N ILE A 347 -7.77 20.14 -23.62
CA ILE A 347 -6.77 20.32 -24.68
C ILE A 347 -7.42 20.43 -26.06
N SER A 348 -8.42 19.60 -26.35
CA SER A 348 -9.16 19.67 -27.61
C SER A 348 -9.86 21.02 -27.77
N GLN A 349 -10.51 21.50 -26.71
CA GLN A 349 -11.16 22.81 -26.71
C GLN A 349 -10.15 23.94 -26.96
N TYR A 350 -9.01 23.91 -26.27
CA TYR A 350 -7.92 24.88 -26.50
C TYR A 350 -7.50 24.92 -27.97
N HIS A 351 -7.22 23.78 -28.59
CA HIS A 351 -6.80 23.74 -29.99
C HIS A 351 -7.92 24.21 -30.95
N SER A 352 -9.17 23.84 -30.71
CA SER A 352 -10.31 24.30 -31.50
C SER A 352 -10.50 25.82 -31.41
N GLU A 353 -10.33 26.40 -30.23
CA GLU A 353 -10.43 27.85 -30.02
C GLU A 353 -9.27 28.60 -30.68
N CYS A 354 -8.05 28.09 -30.59
CA CYS A 354 -6.89 28.65 -31.30
C CYS A 354 -7.10 28.61 -32.82
N GLN A 355 -7.60 27.49 -33.36
CA GLN A 355 -7.93 27.38 -34.78
C GLN A 355 -8.98 28.41 -35.19
N ALA A 356 -10.08 28.54 -34.43
CA ALA A 356 -11.13 29.51 -34.73
C ALA A 356 -10.62 30.96 -34.72
N GLN A 357 -9.65 31.26 -33.86
CA GLN A 357 -9.04 32.59 -33.79
C GLN A 357 -8.04 32.86 -34.93
N MET A 358 -7.39 31.83 -35.47
CA MET A 358 -6.51 31.94 -36.63
C MET A 358 -7.28 31.95 -37.97
N GLU A 359 -8.49 31.41 -38.01
CA GLU A 359 -9.31 31.27 -39.23
C GLU A 359 -9.50 32.58 -40.03
N PRO A 360 -9.74 33.75 -39.41
CA PRO A 360 -9.87 35.03 -40.14
C PRO A 360 -8.59 35.45 -40.87
N MET A 361 -7.44 34.88 -40.49
CA MET A 361 -6.13 35.24 -41.05
C MET A 361 -5.74 34.38 -42.27
N ARG A 362 -6.56 33.41 -42.67
CA ARG A 362 -6.21 32.40 -43.70
C ARG A 362 -5.80 33.01 -45.05
N ASN A 363 -6.33 34.17 -45.41
CA ASN A 363 -6.10 34.81 -46.72
C ASN A 363 -5.27 36.10 -46.64
N LEU A 364 -4.53 36.31 -45.54
CA LEU A 364 -3.77 37.54 -45.32
C LEU A 364 -2.47 37.62 -46.15
N PHE A 365 -2.09 36.53 -46.83
CA PHE A 365 -0.88 36.45 -47.64
C PHE A 365 -1.19 36.36 -49.14
N PRO A 366 -0.32 36.94 -50.00
CA PRO A 366 0.96 37.59 -49.67
C PRO A 366 0.81 39.00 -49.09
N ILE A 367 1.62 39.34 -48.08
CA ILE A 367 1.74 40.71 -47.56
C ILE A 367 2.73 41.45 -48.46
N GLU A 368 2.29 42.49 -49.15
CA GLU A 368 3.19 43.37 -49.91
C GLU A 368 3.97 44.25 -48.92
N VAL A 369 5.28 44.04 -48.83
CA VAL A 369 6.19 44.86 -48.01
C VAL A 369 6.97 45.77 -48.94
N ASP A 370 6.88 47.08 -48.74
CA ASP A 370 7.60 48.05 -49.58
C ASP A 370 9.06 48.14 -49.16
N LEU A 371 9.89 47.31 -49.78
CA LEU A 371 11.35 47.28 -49.57
C LEU A 371 12.06 48.56 -50.05
N SER A 372 11.37 49.45 -50.79
CA SER A 372 11.99 50.68 -51.32
C SER A 372 12.40 51.67 -50.22
N LEU A 373 11.81 51.56 -49.02
CA LEU A 373 12.17 52.36 -47.84
C LEU A 373 13.33 51.77 -47.01
N VAL A 374 13.73 50.51 -47.28
CA VAL A 374 14.83 49.79 -46.59
C VAL A 374 16.07 49.68 -47.47
N SER A 375 15.94 50.01 -48.77
CA SER A 375 17.08 50.11 -49.69
C SER A 375 17.95 51.31 -49.30
N PHE A 376 18.95 51.08 -48.45
CA PHE A 376 20.05 52.01 -48.27
C PHE A 376 20.59 52.47 -49.64
N ASP A 377 20.70 53.77 -49.86
CA ASP A 377 21.42 54.34 -51.01
C ASP A 377 22.85 53.79 -50.99
N TYR A 378 23.10 52.77 -51.79
CA TYR A 378 24.42 52.17 -51.94
C TYR A 378 25.33 53.21 -52.59
N ASN A 379 26.21 53.85 -51.82
CA ASN A 379 27.16 54.84 -52.34
C ASN A 379 28.18 54.12 -53.27
N PRO A 380 28.10 54.28 -54.60
CA PRO A 380 28.92 53.52 -55.53
C PRO A 380 30.38 54.06 -55.61
N SER A 381 30.68 55.12 -54.85
CA SER A 381 31.95 55.85 -54.90
C SER A 381 33.07 55.19 -54.09
N GLY A 382 32.77 54.20 -53.22
CA GLY A 382 33.76 53.47 -52.44
C GLY A 382 34.60 54.31 -51.46
N GLN A 383 34.22 55.56 -51.17
CA GLN A 383 34.88 56.37 -50.16
C GLN A 383 34.28 56.10 -48.79
N LEU A 384 35.09 55.51 -47.91
CA LEU A 384 34.81 55.42 -46.48
C LEU A 384 34.76 56.84 -45.88
N PRO A 385 33.85 57.13 -44.94
CA PRO A 385 33.96 58.31 -44.08
C PRO A 385 35.29 58.26 -43.34
N ALA A 386 35.99 59.39 -43.28
CA ALA A 386 37.20 59.52 -42.49
C ALA A 386 36.84 59.58 -40.99
N ASP A 387 37.67 58.89 -40.23
CA ASP A 387 37.80 58.86 -38.76
C ASP A 387 36.80 57.97 -38.02
N GLY A 388 37.33 56.80 -37.62
CA GLY A 388 36.78 55.97 -36.57
C GLY A 388 37.36 56.35 -35.21
N GLU A 389 36.63 56.02 -34.16
CA GLU A 389 37.19 55.52 -32.90
C GLU A 389 36.34 54.33 -32.46
N ASP A 390 37.06 53.35 -31.92
CA ASP A 390 36.73 51.95 -31.70
C ASP A 390 35.64 51.71 -30.64
N GLU A 391 34.80 50.67 -30.83
CA GLU A 391 34.28 49.90 -29.69
C GLU A 391 34.33 48.39 -29.97
N GLU A 392 34.82 47.70 -28.94
CA GLU A 392 35.43 46.39 -28.90
C GLU A 392 34.47 45.21 -29.18
N GLU A 393 34.95 44.24 -29.96
CA GLU A 393 34.42 42.87 -29.97
C GLU A 393 34.73 42.19 -28.64
N ASN A 394 33.70 41.91 -27.83
CA ASN A 394 33.81 40.96 -26.72
C ASN A 394 33.20 39.62 -27.10
N GLU A 395 34.09 38.66 -27.40
CA GLU A 395 33.81 37.23 -27.43
C GLU A 395 33.31 36.76 -26.05
N ILE A 396 32.11 36.18 -25.98
CA ILE A 396 31.67 35.44 -24.79
C ILE A 396 31.96 33.96 -25.01
N ALA A 397 32.97 33.48 -24.28
CA ALA A 397 33.38 32.09 -24.20
C ALA A 397 32.28 31.20 -23.58
N CYS A 398 31.94 30.12 -24.28
CA CYS A 398 31.17 29.00 -23.74
C CYS A 398 31.99 28.28 -22.67
N ASN A 399 31.51 28.29 -21.43
CA ASN A 399 32.05 27.47 -20.35
C ASN A 399 31.14 26.26 -20.13
N GLU A 400 31.55 25.11 -20.64
CA GLU A 400 31.05 23.79 -20.21
C GLU A 400 31.70 23.45 -18.88
N GLN A 401 30.90 23.30 -17.82
CA GLN A 401 31.27 22.51 -16.65
C GLN A 401 30.03 21.90 -15.99
N GLN A 402 30.12 20.59 -15.79
CA GLN A 402 29.12 19.68 -15.23
C GLN A 402 28.63 20.08 -13.85
N LEU A 403 27.33 19.93 -13.60
CA LEU A 403 26.81 19.37 -12.36
C LEU A 403 25.65 18.42 -12.68
N VAL A 404 25.94 17.13 -12.49
CA VAL A 404 24.95 16.11 -12.16
C VAL A 404 24.62 16.34 -10.69
N ASP A 405 23.39 16.75 -10.39
CA ASP A 405 22.74 16.41 -9.12
C ASP A 405 21.24 16.22 -9.34
N ASP A 406 20.81 15.09 -8.81
CA ASP A 406 19.51 14.47 -8.86
C ASP A 406 18.65 15.08 -7.75
N ASP A 407 17.84 16.10 -8.07
CA ASP A 407 16.65 16.43 -7.28
C ASP A 407 15.67 17.32 -8.08
N THR A 408 14.52 16.71 -8.38
CA THR A 408 13.18 17.30 -8.59
C THR A 408 13.05 18.83 -8.74
N ASN A 409 13.25 19.36 -9.96
CA ASN A 409 12.53 20.57 -10.40
C ASN A 409 11.18 20.18 -11.01
N LEU A 410 10.30 19.60 -10.18
CA LEU A 410 8.86 19.79 -10.41
C LEU A 410 8.58 21.24 -10.02
N ILE A 411 8.05 22.03 -10.94
CA ILE A 411 7.49 23.34 -10.61
C ILE A 411 6.54 23.14 -9.43
N ASP A 412 6.84 23.80 -8.31
CA ASP A 412 5.91 23.94 -7.21
C ASP A 412 4.81 24.89 -7.67
N ILE A 413 3.76 24.29 -8.22
CA ILE A 413 2.65 25.04 -8.78
C ILE A 413 1.86 25.77 -7.67
N SER A 414 2.21 25.61 -6.39
CA SER A 414 1.65 26.41 -5.30
C SER A 414 2.08 27.89 -5.30
N CYS A 415 3.12 28.26 -6.05
CA CYS A 415 3.65 29.64 -6.07
C CYS A 415 2.95 30.61 -7.03
N LEU A 416 1.87 30.20 -7.71
CA LEU A 416 1.09 31.10 -8.57
C LEU A 416 -0.07 31.73 -7.78
N ASP A 417 0.27 32.54 -6.77
CA ASP A 417 -0.65 33.54 -6.24
C ASP A 417 -0.59 34.76 -7.16
N VAL A 418 -1.52 34.82 -8.12
CA VAL A 418 -1.79 36.05 -8.89
C VAL A 418 -3.02 36.71 -8.28
N ASN A 419 -2.86 37.22 -7.06
CA ASN A 419 -3.70 38.31 -6.57
C ASN A 419 -2.78 39.53 -6.46
N ASP A 420 -2.78 40.37 -7.48
CA ASP A 420 -2.96 41.82 -7.29
C ASP A 420 -3.09 42.57 -8.61
N ASN A 421 -3.98 43.55 -8.58
CA ASN A 421 -4.21 44.65 -9.53
C ASN A 421 -5.00 44.37 -10.82
N CYS A 422 -6.30 44.12 -10.62
CA CYS A 422 -7.32 44.68 -11.48
C CYS A 422 -7.95 45.91 -10.78
N SER A 423 -7.47 47.12 -11.06
CA SER A 423 -8.28 48.36 -10.98
C SER A 423 -7.48 49.60 -11.38
N SER A 424 -7.69 50.11 -12.59
CA SER A 424 -7.53 51.53 -12.87
C SER A 424 -8.75 52.04 -13.64
N SER A 425 -9.83 52.28 -12.91
CA SER A 425 -10.88 53.20 -13.33
C SER A 425 -11.25 54.10 -12.16
N SER A 426 -10.77 55.34 -12.26
CA SER A 426 -11.41 56.61 -11.93
C SER A 426 -12.46 56.70 -10.82
N ASN A 427 -12.27 57.78 -10.05
CA ASN A 427 -13.22 58.54 -9.22
C ASN A 427 -13.37 58.13 -7.76
N ALA A 428 -12.77 58.95 -6.89
CA ALA A 428 -13.43 59.39 -5.66
C ALA A 428 -12.84 60.73 -5.22
N ASP A 429 -13.53 61.81 -5.60
CA ASP A 429 -13.49 63.05 -4.83
C ASP A 429 -14.23 62.84 -3.50
N LEU A 430 -13.61 63.35 -2.43
CA LEU A 430 -14.20 63.98 -1.25
C LEU A 430 -15.06 63.14 -0.26
N LEU A 431 -14.42 62.87 0.88
CA LEU A 431 -14.90 63.05 2.26
C LEU A 431 -16.27 63.75 2.42
N LYS A 432 -17.23 63.10 3.10
CA LYS A 432 -17.77 63.50 4.43
C LYS A 432 -18.96 62.63 4.88
N PHE A 433 -18.88 62.28 6.17
CA PHE A 433 -19.84 61.63 7.09
C PHE A 433 -20.00 60.12 7.01
#